data_AF-A0A2P8QJS5-F1
#
_entry.id   AF-A0A2P8QJS5-F1
#
_cell.length_a   1.000
_cell.length_b   1.000
_cell.length_c   1.000
_cell.angle_alpha   90.00
_cell.angle_beta   90.00
_cell.angle_gamma   90.00
#
_symmetry.space_group_name_H-M   'P 1'
#
loop_
_entity.id
_entity.type
_entity.pdbx_description
1 polymer ?
#
loop_
_entity_poly.entity_id
_entity_poly.type
_entity_poly.pdbx_seq_one_letter_code
_entity_poly.pdbx_strand_id
1 'polypeptide(L)'
;MILEIQRQTNYSLQPIHQRVSVTFRYQVHFTKRLFQLDNPLLARVMTASENSPKQAIAIVDAGLVSQHQDLIAQLSTYARRYNHAFQLAAVKVVAGGEATKNDPQAIEQIQQLIHQTGLCRHSYVLAIGGGAVLDMAGYAAATAHRGIRLIRVPTTVLAQNDSGVGVKNGINAFGKKNFLGTFAPPYAVLNDCDFLYSLDDRDWRSGIAEAIKVALIKDASFFDAIASSAPALVRRDMDAMQQLIYRCAQLHLEHIANSGDPFEMGSSRPLDFGHWAAHKLEQLTDYSLRHGEAVAIGIALDSTYSYLLGLLSRGEWQQILDLLEALGFALYVPQMRQDCLFQGLTEFREHLGGELTLMLLQALGQGIEVHEVDPLLYGEAIAILADRSRE
;
A
#
# COMPACT_ATOMS: atom_id res chain seq x y z
N MET A 1 -10.32 -69.11 -26.73
CA MET A 1 -10.93 -68.86 -25.41
C MET A 1 -10.67 -67.40 -25.06
N ILE A 2 -11.63 -66.53 -25.38
CA ILE A 2 -11.54 -65.08 -25.15
C ILE A 2 -12.01 -64.86 -23.70
N LEU A 3 -11.14 -64.31 -22.86
CA LEU A 3 -11.49 -63.90 -21.49
C LEU A 3 -12.36 -62.64 -21.57
N GLU A 4 -13.66 -62.79 -21.33
CA GLU A 4 -14.56 -61.67 -21.06
C GLU A 4 -14.17 -61.01 -19.73
N ILE A 5 -13.62 -59.81 -19.81
CA ILE A 5 -13.44 -58.95 -18.64
C ILE A 5 -14.79 -58.28 -18.36
N GLN A 6 -15.53 -58.79 -17.37
CA GLN A 6 -16.70 -58.11 -16.82
C GLN A 6 -16.28 -56.74 -16.24
N ARG A 7 -16.57 -55.66 -16.98
CA ARG A 7 -16.53 -54.29 -16.45
C ARG A 7 -17.80 -54.03 -15.63
N GLN A 8 -17.73 -54.31 -14.34
CA GLN A 8 -18.60 -53.64 -13.38
C GLN A 8 -17.78 -53.22 -12.17
N THR A 9 -17.51 -51.92 -12.10
CA THR A 9 -17.37 -51.23 -10.82
C THR A 9 -17.72 -49.77 -11.07
N ASN A 10 -18.98 -49.41 -10.82
CA ASN A 10 -19.37 -48.02 -10.61
C ASN A 10 -18.71 -47.58 -9.30
N TYR A 11 -17.50 -47.05 -9.36
CA TYR A 11 -16.88 -46.39 -8.22
C TYR A 11 -17.57 -45.03 -8.03
N SER A 12 -18.69 -45.02 -7.30
CA SER A 12 -19.26 -43.78 -6.76
C SER A 12 -18.48 -43.43 -5.49
N LEU A 13 -17.29 -42.88 -5.67
CA LEU A 13 -16.52 -42.33 -4.54
C LEU A 13 -17.19 -41.03 -4.11
N GLN A 14 -17.57 -40.97 -2.83
CA GLN A 14 -18.10 -39.74 -2.24
C GLN A 14 -16.98 -38.69 -2.16
N PRO A 15 -17.29 -37.40 -2.35
CA PRO A 15 -16.31 -36.33 -2.19
C PRO A 15 -15.73 -36.29 -0.78
N ILE A 16 -14.42 -36.07 -0.69
CA ILE A 16 -13.76 -35.77 0.59
C ILE A 16 -13.93 -34.27 0.84
N HIS A 17 -14.69 -33.92 1.88
CA HIS A 17 -14.88 -32.55 2.30
C HIS A 17 -13.87 -32.20 3.40
N GLN A 18 -13.05 -31.17 3.18
CA GLN A 18 -12.10 -30.65 4.16
C GLN A 18 -12.29 -29.14 4.30
N ARG A 19 -12.16 -28.66 5.54
CA ARG A 19 -12.05 -27.23 5.84
C ARG A 19 -10.73 -26.98 6.56
N VAL A 20 -10.00 -25.95 6.14
CA VAL A 20 -8.75 -25.51 6.76
C VAL A 20 -8.89 -24.04 7.12
N SER A 21 -8.46 -23.67 8.32
CA SER A 21 -8.40 -22.27 8.76
C SER A 21 -6.95 -21.89 9.01
N VAL A 22 -6.54 -20.73 8.49
CA VAL A 22 -5.19 -20.18 8.65
C VAL A 22 -5.32 -18.83 9.35
N THR A 23 -4.54 -18.63 10.41
CA THR A 23 -4.50 -17.37 11.15
C THR A 23 -3.15 -16.71 10.96
N PHE A 24 -3.17 -15.42 10.62
CA PHE A 24 -1.97 -14.60 10.48
C PHE A 24 -1.87 -13.64 11.66
N ARG A 25 -0.66 -13.50 12.21
CA ARG A 25 -0.34 -12.52 13.26
C ARG A 25 0.99 -11.86 12.91
N TYR A 26 0.97 -10.55 12.78
CA TYR A 26 2.17 -9.74 12.59
C TYR A 26 2.05 -8.45 13.39
N GLN A 27 3.19 -7.80 13.61
CA GLN A 27 3.28 -6.59 14.44
C GLN A 27 3.77 -5.43 13.58
N VAL A 28 3.15 -4.27 13.78
CA VAL A 28 3.62 -2.99 13.25
C VAL A 28 4.23 -2.21 14.40
N HIS A 29 5.53 -1.94 14.31
CA HIS A 29 6.29 -1.24 15.33
C HIS A 29 6.60 0.18 14.87
N PHE A 30 6.50 1.13 15.79
CA PHE A 30 6.91 2.52 15.59
C PHE A 30 8.16 2.78 16.40
N THR A 31 9.20 3.31 15.76
CA THR A 31 10.52 3.48 16.36
C THR A 31 11.25 4.69 15.79
N LYS A 32 12.45 4.94 16.30
CA LYS A 32 13.42 5.91 15.77
C LYS A 32 14.77 5.24 15.65
N ARG A 33 15.54 5.58 14.61
CA ARG A 33 16.93 5.15 14.44
C ARG A 33 17.09 3.62 14.52
N LEU A 34 16.33 2.89 13.72
CA LEU A 34 16.17 1.43 13.76
C LEU A 34 17.51 0.68 13.73
N PHE A 35 18.49 1.18 12.99
CA PHE A 35 19.81 0.54 12.83
C PHE A 35 20.89 1.09 13.78
N GLN A 36 20.52 1.93 14.75
CA GLN A 36 21.44 2.31 15.83
C GLN A 36 21.66 1.15 16.79
N LEU A 37 22.89 1.04 17.30
CA LEU A 37 23.31 -0.12 18.10
C LEU A 37 22.60 -0.21 19.46
N ASP A 38 22.06 0.90 19.96
CA ASP A 38 21.25 0.99 21.18
C ASP A 38 19.76 0.66 20.94
N ASN A 39 19.31 0.50 19.69
CA ASN A 39 17.95 0.10 19.34
C ASN A 39 17.87 -1.41 19.02
N PRO A 40 17.47 -2.29 19.96
CA PRO A 40 17.45 -3.73 19.75
C PRO A 40 16.22 -4.24 18.97
N LEU A 41 15.36 -3.36 18.42
CA LEU A 41 14.04 -3.74 17.90
C LEU A 41 14.12 -4.80 16.79
N LEU A 42 14.91 -4.57 15.74
CA LEU A 42 15.03 -5.54 14.64
C LEU A 42 15.55 -6.89 15.14
N ALA A 43 16.57 -6.88 16.00
CA ALA A 43 17.11 -8.09 16.60
C ALA A 43 16.04 -8.84 17.42
N ARG A 44 15.27 -8.13 18.26
CA ARG A 44 14.18 -8.71 19.06
C ARG A 44 13.12 -9.37 18.18
N VAL A 45 12.70 -8.67 17.11
CA VAL A 45 11.73 -9.20 16.15
C VAL A 45 12.25 -10.48 15.50
N MET A 46 13.51 -10.52 15.08
CA MET A 46 14.10 -11.70 14.44
C MET A 46 14.32 -12.88 15.41
N THR A 47 14.48 -12.63 16.71
CA THR A 47 14.61 -13.68 17.75
C THR A 47 13.29 -14.19 18.30
N ALA A 48 12.16 -13.52 18.04
CA ALA A 48 10.90 -13.76 18.76
C ALA A 48 10.33 -15.18 18.64
N SER A 49 10.78 -15.97 17.66
CA SER A 49 10.26 -17.31 17.42
C SER A 49 11.21 -18.47 17.73
N GLU A 50 12.54 -18.29 17.77
CA GLU A 50 13.49 -19.43 17.78
C GLU A 50 14.87 -19.07 18.38
N ASN A 51 15.56 -20.06 18.98
CA ASN A 51 16.84 -19.89 19.71
C ASN A 51 18.11 -19.86 18.83
N SER A 52 18.00 -19.79 17.50
CA SER A 52 19.16 -19.80 16.60
C SER A 52 19.18 -18.56 15.69
N PRO A 53 20.37 -18.02 15.37
CA PRO A 53 20.49 -16.94 14.39
C PRO A 53 19.83 -17.33 13.05
N LYS A 54 19.11 -16.39 12.46
CA LYS A 54 18.42 -16.59 11.18
C LYS A 54 19.19 -15.92 10.04
N GLN A 55 19.23 -16.56 8.87
CA GLN A 55 19.79 -15.91 7.68
C GLN A 55 18.82 -14.82 7.21
N ALA A 56 19.38 -13.71 6.76
CA ALA A 56 18.61 -12.63 6.17
C ALA A 56 19.34 -12.01 4.99
N ILE A 57 18.59 -11.52 4.01
CA ILE A 57 19.07 -10.59 2.99
C ILE A 57 18.34 -9.26 3.15
N ALA A 58 18.97 -8.17 2.72
CA ALA A 58 18.32 -6.86 2.67
C ALA A 58 18.17 -6.37 1.23
N ILE A 59 16.97 -5.91 0.88
CA ILE A 59 16.65 -5.26 -0.39
C ILE A 59 16.40 -3.79 -0.08
N VAL A 60 17.23 -2.89 -0.63
CA VAL A 60 17.28 -1.48 -0.22
C VAL A 60 17.06 -0.56 -1.42
N ASP A 61 16.18 0.43 -1.23
CA ASP A 61 15.91 1.49 -2.21
C ASP A 61 17.16 2.34 -2.49
N ALA A 62 17.54 2.48 -3.77
CA ALA A 62 18.69 3.28 -4.18
C ALA A 62 18.55 4.77 -3.86
N GLY A 63 17.34 5.33 -3.97
CA GLY A 63 17.04 6.72 -3.60
C GLY A 63 17.27 6.94 -2.11
N LEU A 64 16.87 5.98 -1.26
CA LEU A 64 17.16 6.05 0.17
C LEU A 64 18.67 6.01 0.45
N VAL A 65 19.41 5.10 -0.19
CA VAL A 65 20.88 5.02 -0.04
C VAL A 65 21.57 6.33 -0.47
N SER A 66 21.03 7.01 -1.48
CA SER A 66 21.58 8.30 -1.93
C SER A 66 21.46 9.40 -0.88
N GLN A 67 20.40 9.37 -0.06
CA GLN A 67 20.17 10.33 1.03
C GLN A 67 20.82 9.89 2.35
N HIS A 68 21.04 8.59 2.53
CA HIS A 68 21.62 7.98 3.74
C HIS A 68 22.82 7.12 3.38
N GLN A 69 23.95 7.76 3.03
CA GLN A 69 25.13 7.08 2.48
C GLN A 69 25.70 5.99 3.41
N ASP A 70 25.56 6.17 4.72
CA ASP A 70 26.03 5.22 5.73
C ASP A 70 25.04 4.07 6.01
N LEU A 71 23.84 4.06 5.41
CA LEU A 71 22.77 3.11 5.76
C LEU A 71 23.21 1.65 5.65
N ILE A 72 23.90 1.28 4.56
CA ILE A 72 24.38 -0.09 4.34
C ILE A 72 25.46 -0.46 5.37
N ALA A 73 26.35 0.48 5.70
CA ALA A 73 27.39 0.28 6.70
C ALA A 73 26.81 0.18 8.12
N GLN A 74 25.79 0.98 8.44
CA GLN A 74 25.03 0.94 9.68
C GLN A 74 24.32 -0.41 9.82
N LEU A 75 23.57 -0.85 8.80
CA LEU A 75 22.90 -2.15 8.80
C LEU A 75 23.89 -3.31 8.98
N SER A 76 25.03 -3.27 8.30
CA SER A 76 26.09 -4.28 8.42
C SER A 76 26.70 -4.30 9.83
N THR A 77 26.89 -3.13 10.43
CA THR A 77 27.40 -3.00 11.80
C THR A 77 26.38 -3.45 12.84
N TYR A 78 25.10 -3.14 12.62
CA TYR A 78 23.98 -3.63 13.41
C TYR A 78 23.92 -5.16 13.39
N ALA A 79 23.97 -5.78 12.20
CA ALA A 79 23.95 -7.23 12.05
C ALA A 79 25.14 -7.90 12.77
N ARG A 80 26.35 -7.30 12.72
CA ARG A 80 27.51 -7.79 13.50
C ARG A 80 27.28 -7.71 15.00
N ARG A 81 26.71 -6.60 15.49
CA ARG A 81 26.40 -6.38 16.92
C ARG A 81 25.34 -7.35 17.45
N TYR A 82 24.38 -7.71 16.61
CA TYR A 82 23.25 -8.59 16.92
C TYR A 82 23.36 -9.95 16.21
N ASN A 83 24.58 -10.48 16.02
CA ASN A 83 24.83 -11.74 15.31
C ASN A 83 24.15 -12.98 15.94
N HIS A 84 23.79 -12.90 17.22
CA HIS A 84 23.01 -13.94 17.91
C HIS A 84 21.56 -13.99 17.44
N ALA A 85 21.03 -12.88 16.90
CA ALA A 85 19.67 -12.78 16.39
C ALA A 85 19.59 -13.18 14.91
N PHE A 86 20.49 -12.64 14.08
CA PHE A 86 20.49 -12.92 12.65
C PHE A 86 21.87 -12.73 12.01
N GLN A 87 22.04 -13.32 10.83
CA GLN A 87 23.20 -13.15 9.97
C GLN A 87 22.74 -12.50 8.67
N LEU A 88 23.30 -11.32 8.36
CA LEU A 88 23.04 -10.63 7.10
C LEU A 88 23.93 -11.23 6.00
N ALA A 89 23.34 -12.07 5.16
CA ALA A 89 24.05 -12.80 4.11
C ALA A 89 24.39 -11.89 2.92
N ALA A 90 23.51 -10.96 2.56
CA ALA A 90 23.72 -10.02 1.45
C ALA A 90 22.85 -8.77 1.57
N VAL A 91 23.29 -7.70 0.89
CA VAL A 91 22.51 -6.48 0.67
C VAL A 91 22.45 -6.24 -0.84
N LYS A 92 21.24 -6.04 -1.36
CA LYS A 92 20.99 -5.68 -2.76
C LYS A 92 20.32 -4.32 -2.81
N VAL A 93 20.96 -3.39 -3.51
CA VAL A 93 20.36 -2.10 -3.84
C VAL A 93 19.57 -2.24 -5.13
N VAL A 94 18.35 -1.72 -5.15
CA VAL A 94 17.42 -1.74 -6.30
C VAL A 94 16.95 -0.34 -6.63
N ALA A 95 16.46 -0.12 -7.85
CA ALA A 95 15.82 1.14 -8.19
C ALA A 95 14.65 1.43 -7.23
N GLY A 96 14.46 2.69 -6.86
CA GLY A 96 13.31 3.13 -6.07
C GLY A 96 12.08 3.41 -6.95
N GLY A 97 10.95 3.64 -6.29
CA GLY A 97 9.70 4.04 -6.95
C GLY A 97 9.15 3.01 -7.95
N GLU A 98 8.28 3.46 -8.84
CA GLU A 98 7.53 2.58 -9.75
C GLU A 98 8.42 1.83 -10.76
N ALA A 99 9.63 2.36 -11.04
CA ALA A 99 10.60 1.71 -11.92
C ALA A 99 10.90 0.26 -11.49
N THR A 100 10.99 -0.01 -10.17
CA THR A 100 11.29 -1.37 -9.69
C THR A 100 10.16 -2.36 -9.92
N LYS A 101 8.90 -1.88 -10.00
CA LYS A 101 7.73 -2.73 -10.25
C LYS A 101 7.53 -3.01 -11.73
N ASN A 102 8.19 -2.25 -12.60
CA ASN A 102 8.18 -2.43 -14.05
C ASN A 102 9.40 -3.23 -14.56
N ASP A 103 10.30 -3.67 -13.68
CA ASP A 103 11.48 -4.46 -14.03
C ASP A 103 11.35 -5.92 -13.54
N PRO A 104 10.95 -6.87 -14.41
CA PRO A 104 10.91 -8.28 -14.05
C PRO A 104 12.28 -8.85 -13.61
N GLN A 105 13.40 -8.27 -14.08
CA GLN A 105 14.73 -8.74 -13.70
C GLN A 105 15.03 -8.44 -12.22
N ALA A 106 14.45 -7.39 -11.64
CA ALA A 106 14.60 -7.10 -10.22
C ALA A 106 14.10 -8.26 -9.35
N ILE A 107 12.97 -8.87 -9.71
CA ILE A 107 12.42 -10.04 -9.02
C ILE A 107 13.34 -11.25 -9.18
N GLU A 108 13.78 -11.54 -10.40
CA GLU A 108 14.67 -12.66 -10.67
C GLU A 108 15.97 -12.53 -9.88
N GLN A 109 16.56 -11.33 -9.83
CA GLN A 109 17.79 -11.07 -9.08
C GLN A 109 17.61 -11.30 -7.57
N ILE A 110 16.47 -10.94 -6.98
CA ILE A 110 16.18 -11.23 -5.57
C ILE A 110 16.05 -12.74 -5.34
N GLN A 111 15.35 -13.45 -6.22
CA GLN A 111 15.18 -14.90 -6.12
C GLN A 111 16.50 -15.66 -6.32
N GLN A 112 17.34 -15.22 -7.25
CA GLN A 112 18.70 -15.73 -7.42
C GLN A 112 19.55 -15.47 -6.18
N LEU A 113 19.44 -14.28 -5.57
CA LEU A 113 20.16 -13.97 -4.33
C LEU A 113 19.71 -14.88 -3.17
N ILE A 114 18.40 -15.11 -3.03
CA ILE A 114 17.82 -16.07 -2.07
C ILE A 114 18.43 -17.47 -2.28
N HIS A 115 18.49 -17.93 -3.53
CA HIS A 115 19.08 -19.23 -3.87
C HIS A 115 20.57 -19.30 -3.51
N GLN A 116 21.36 -18.32 -3.94
CA GLN A 116 22.82 -18.29 -3.76
C GLN A 116 23.24 -18.20 -2.29
N THR A 117 22.47 -17.48 -1.48
CA THR A 117 22.72 -17.31 -0.04
C THR A 117 22.14 -18.44 0.82
N GLY A 118 21.43 -19.40 0.21
CA GLY A 118 20.86 -20.54 0.92
C GLY A 118 19.73 -20.18 1.88
N LEU A 119 18.99 -19.10 1.60
CA LEU A 119 17.84 -18.70 2.40
C LEU A 119 16.75 -19.79 2.35
N CYS A 120 16.23 -20.17 3.51
CA CYS A 120 15.16 -21.16 3.65
C CYS A 120 13.85 -20.52 4.16
N ARG A 121 12.79 -21.31 4.30
CA ARG A 121 11.46 -20.85 4.79
C ARG A 121 11.47 -20.19 6.18
N HIS A 122 12.52 -20.39 6.99
CA HIS A 122 12.68 -19.75 8.31
C HIS A 122 13.60 -18.52 8.26
N SER A 123 14.13 -18.19 7.10
CA SER A 123 14.97 -17.01 6.86
C SER A 123 14.12 -15.78 6.57
N TYR A 124 14.77 -14.61 6.48
CA TYR A 124 14.10 -13.33 6.33
C TYR A 124 14.56 -12.57 5.09
N VAL A 125 13.61 -11.94 4.40
CA VAL A 125 13.89 -10.85 3.46
C VAL A 125 13.54 -9.55 4.17
N LEU A 126 14.52 -8.66 4.33
CA LEU A 126 14.34 -7.32 4.86
C LEU A 126 14.17 -6.34 3.69
N ALA A 127 12.95 -5.84 3.48
CA ALA A 127 12.67 -4.85 2.44
C ALA A 127 12.68 -3.44 3.04
N ILE A 128 13.55 -2.57 2.54
CA ILE A 128 13.77 -1.21 3.05
C ILE A 128 13.56 -0.20 1.92
N GLY A 129 12.48 0.56 1.98
CA GLY A 129 12.15 1.53 0.93
C GLY A 129 10.71 2.05 0.97
N GLY A 130 10.32 2.76 -0.08
CA GLY A 130 8.92 3.11 -0.32
C GLY A 130 8.07 1.92 -0.77
N GLY A 131 6.76 2.12 -0.87
CA GLY A 131 5.77 1.05 -1.14
C GLY A 131 6.12 0.16 -2.34
N ALA A 132 6.65 0.75 -3.42
CA ALA A 132 7.01 -0.01 -4.62
C ALA A 132 8.12 -1.06 -4.39
N VAL A 133 9.15 -0.71 -3.61
CA VAL A 133 10.23 -1.65 -3.24
C VAL A 133 9.71 -2.72 -2.28
N LEU A 134 8.84 -2.34 -1.34
CA LEU A 134 8.24 -3.28 -0.39
C LEU A 134 7.35 -4.31 -1.10
N ASP A 135 6.53 -3.87 -2.04
CA ASP A 135 5.67 -4.72 -2.88
C ASP A 135 6.48 -5.70 -3.71
N MET A 136 7.49 -5.19 -4.44
CA MET A 136 8.34 -5.98 -5.32
C MET A 136 9.14 -7.02 -4.52
N ALA A 137 9.80 -6.61 -3.44
CA ALA A 137 10.56 -7.52 -2.58
C ALA A 137 9.64 -8.53 -1.87
N GLY A 138 8.44 -8.11 -1.48
CA GLY A 138 7.45 -8.98 -0.88
C GLY A 138 6.89 -10.02 -1.84
N TYR A 139 6.66 -9.65 -3.11
CA TYR A 139 6.26 -10.59 -4.16
C TYR A 139 7.37 -11.62 -4.44
N ALA A 140 8.63 -11.18 -4.52
CA ALA A 140 9.78 -12.09 -4.65
C ALA A 140 9.89 -13.05 -3.46
N ALA A 141 9.71 -12.57 -2.24
CA ALA A 141 9.76 -13.37 -1.02
C ALA A 141 8.60 -14.37 -0.91
N ALA A 142 7.38 -13.97 -1.28
CA ALA A 142 6.19 -14.82 -1.24
C ALA A 142 6.26 -15.97 -2.27
N THR A 143 6.92 -15.74 -3.40
CA THR A 143 7.05 -16.73 -4.48
C THR A 143 8.29 -17.63 -4.31
N ALA A 144 9.35 -17.15 -3.66
CA ALA A 144 10.51 -17.97 -3.31
C ALA A 144 10.17 -18.98 -2.21
N HIS A 145 10.53 -20.26 -2.40
CA HIS A 145 10.19 -21.36 -1.47
C HIS A 145 8.70 -21.45 -1.08
N ARG A 146 7.79 -20.87 -1.90
CA ARG A 146 6.36 -20.69 -1.60
C ARG A 146 6.10 -19.88 -0.32
N GLY A 147 7.04 -19.02 0.08
CA GLY A 147 6.92 -18.12 1.22
C GLY A 147 8.17 -18.10 2.09
N ILE A 148 8.93 -17.01 1.99
CA ILE A 148 9.97 -16.62 2.94
C ILE A 148 9.42 -15.47 3.82
N ARG A 149 9.84 -15.41 5.08
CA ARG A 149 9.38 -14.37 6.02
C ARG A 149 9.83 -12.99 5.53
N LEU A 150 8.90 -12.07 5.36
CA LEU A 150 9.17 -10.69 4.96
C LEU A 150 9.16 -9.77 6.18
N ILE A 151 10.20 -8.98 6.39
CA ILE A 151 10.17 -7.82 7.30
C ILE A 151 10.19 -6.56 6.45
N ARG A 152 9.23 -5.68 6.64
CA ARG A 152 9.14 -4.41 5.92
C ARG A 152 9.67 -3.27 6.79
N VAL A 153 10.49 -2.40 6.20
CA VAL A 153 10.98 -1.16 6.77
C VAL A 153 10.55 -0.02 5.82
N PRO A 154 9.29 0.43 5.92
CA PRO A 154 8.77 1.50 5.09
C PRO A 154 9.45 2.85 5.38
N THR A 155 9.86 3.54 4.32
CA THR A 155 10.63 4.79 4.42
C THR A 155 9.94 6.02 3.82
N THR A 156 8.69 5.89 3.40
CA THR A 156 7.84 7.01 2.96
C THR A 156 6.61 7.13 3.85
N VAL A 157 5.99 8.32 3.93
CA VAL A 157 4.74 8.50 4.70
C VAL A 157 3.68 7.51 4.22
N LEU A 158 3.50 7.43 2.90
CA LEU A 158 2.57 6.51 2.23
C LEU A 158 2.83 5.04 2.58
N ALA A 159 4.09 4.63 2.69
CA ALA A 159 4.42 3.26 3.04
C ALA A 159 4.21 2.99 4.54
N GLN A 160 4.46 3.97 5.40
CA GLN A 160 4.31 3.78 6.84
C GLN A 160 2.85 3.71 7.30
N ASN A 161 1.92 4.31 6.55
CA ASN A 161 0.50 4.39 6.93
C ASN A 161 -0.48 3.60 6.04
N ASP A 162 -0.05 3.10 4.89
CA ASP A 162 -0.88 2.32 3.95
C ASP A 162 -0.09 1.14 3.34
N SER A 163 0.58 1.36 2.21
CA SER A 163 1.14 0.29 1.37
C SER A 163 2.14 -0.65 2.08
N GLY A 164 2.85 -0.16 3.11
CA GLY A 164 3.80 -0.98 3.86
C GLY A 164 3.18 -1.79 5.00
N VAL A 165 1.98 -1.42 5.49
CA VAL A 165 1.31 -2.12 6.61
C VAL A 165 0.35 -3.22 6.16
N GLY A 166 -0.11 -3.18 4.91
CA GLY A 166 -1.07 -4.14 4.38
C GLY A 166 -0.52 -5.55 4.11
N VAL A 167 -1.33 -6.41 3.52
CA VAL A 167 -0.99 -7.82 3.21
C VAL A 167 -0.70 -8.07 1.72
N LYS A 168 -0.90 -7.05 0.89
CA LYS A 168 -0.70 -7.11 -0.56
C LYS A 168 0.77 -6.95 -0.90
N ASN A 169 1.19 -7.60 -1.98
CA ASN A 169 2.48 -7.42 -2.63
C ASN A 169 2.24 -7.55 -4.14
N GLY A 170 3.00 -6.83 -4.97
CA GLY A 170 2.83 -6.97 -6.41
C GLY A 170 3.83 -6.22 -7.27
N ILE A 171 3.78 -6.53 -8.55
CA ILE A 171 4.51 -5.87 -9.62
C ILE A 171 3.56 -5.54 -10.76
N ASN A 172 4.01 -4.65 -11.63
CA ASN A 172 3.25 -4.28 -12.81
C ASN A 172 3.52 -5.30 -13.92
N ALA A 173 2.51 -5.56 -14.73
CA ALA A 173 2.66 -6.39 -15.92
C ALA A 173 1.62 -5.99 -16.96
N PHE A 174 1.96 -6.17 -18.23
CA PHE A 174 1.06 -5.89 -19.36
C PHE A 174 0.52 -4.45 -19.39
N GLY A 175 1.30 -3.48 -18.91
CA GLY A 175 0.88 -2.08 -18.80
C GLY A 175 -0.13 -1.81 -17.68
N LYS A 176 -0.41 -2.79 -16.81
CA LYS A 176 -1.34 -2.68 -15.68
C LYS A 176 -0.58 -2.67 -14.37
N LYS A 177 -0.96 -1.77 -13.47
CA LYS A 177 -0.45 -1.72 -12.10
C LYS A 177 -0.87 -2.95 -11.30
N ASN A 178 0.02 -3.44 -10.44
CA ASN A 178 -0.27 -4.53 -9.48
C ASN A 178 -0.87 -5.81 -10.10
N PHE A 179 -0.63 -6.05 -11.39
CA PHE A 179 -1.29 -7.15 -12.10
C PHE A 179 -0.81 -8.53 -11.62
N LEU A 180 0.49 -8.67 -11.35
CA LEU A 180 1.05 -9.87 -10.76
C LEU A 180 1.30 -9.62 -9.28
N GLY A 181 0.72 -10.44 -8.40
CA GLY A 181 0.80 -10.18 -6.97
C GLY A 181 0.50 -11.37 -6.08
N THR A 182 0.59 -11.14 -4.78
CA THR A 182 0.26 -12.12 -3.74
C THR A 182 -0.35 -11.41 -2.54
N PHE A 183 -1.26 -12.10 -1.86
CA PHE A 183 -1.62 -11.78 -0.49
C PHE A 183 -0.70 -12.57 0.45
N ALA A 184 0.28 -11.90 1.02
CA ALA A 184 1.24 -12.48 1.95
C ALA A 184 1.53 -11.46 3.07
N PRO A 185 0.91 -11.63 4.26
CA PRO A 185 1.17 -10.76 5.39
C PRO A 185 2.66 -10.76 5.76
N PRO A 186 3.25 -9.60 6.07
CA PRO A 186 4.63 -9.55 6.53
C PRO A 186 4.76 -10.27 7.88
N TYR A 187 5.98 -10.69 8.24
CA TYR A 187 6.30 -11.15 9.59
C TYR A 187 6.25 -9.98 10.59
N ALA A 188 6.77 -8.82 10.18
CA ALA A 188 6.69 -7.58 10.93
C ALA A 188 6.88 -6.36 10.00
N VAL A 189 6.38 -5.21 10.46
CA VAL A 189 6.62 -3.89 9.85
C VAL A 189 7.31 -3.00 10.88
N LEU A 190 8.40 -2.35 10.50
CA LEU A 190 9.22 -1.51 11.36
C LEU A 190 9.23 -0.08 10.82
N ASN A 191 8.30 0.74 11.30
CA ASN A 191 8.18 2.15 10.95
C ASN A 191 9.20 2.97 11.76
N ASP A 192 10.29 3.37 11.10
CA ASP A 192 11.25 4.33 11.64
C ASP A 192 10.95 5.72 11.05
N CYS A 193 10.52 6.67 11.90
CA CYS A 193 10.15 8.00 11.43
C CYS A 193 11.35 8.82 10.95
N ASP A 194 12.59 8.46 11.31
CA ASP A 194 13.76 9.25 10.94
C ASP A 194 14.04 9.18 9.42
N PHE A 195 13.56 8.13 8.74
CA PHE A 195 13.63 8.07 7.27
C PHE A 195 12.80 9.16 6.58
N LEU A 196 11.80 9.72 7.26
CA LEU A 196 10.93 10.75 6.69
C LEU A 196 11.62 12.12 6.58
N TYR A 197 12.72 12.35 7.31
CA TYR A 197 13.47 13.61 7.25
C TYR A 197 14.08 13.86 5.86
N SER A 198 14.42 12.81 5.11
CA SER A 198 15.03 12.93 3.79
C SER A 198 14.04 12.99 2.63
N LEU A 199 12.73 12.85 2.88
CA LEU A 199 11.72 12.90 1.82
C LEU A 199 11.63 14.31 1.24
N ASP A 200 11.37 14.43 -0.04
CA ASP A 200 10.91 15.71 -0.59
C ASP A 200 9.46 16.01 -0.15
N ASP A 201 8.98 17.22 -0.46
CA ASP A 201 7.65 17.66 -0.03
C ASP A 201 6.51 16.88 -0.70
N ARG A 202 6.73 16.40 -1.93
CA ARG A 202 5.70 15.66 -2.67
C ARG A 202 5.52 14.27 -2.05
N ASP A 203 6.58 13.58 -1.63
CA ASP A 203 6.50 12.28 -0.95
C ASP A 203 6.06 12.40 0.51
N TRP A 204 6.45 13.50 1.16
CA TRP A 204 5.94 13.85 2.49
C TRP A 204 4.41 13.98 2.48
N ARG A 205 3.88 14.73 1.51
CA ARG A 205 2.43 14.94 1.39
C ARG A 205 1.69 13.72 0.86
N SER A 206 2.29 12.94 -0.03
CA SER A 206 1.63 11.80 -0.71
C SER A 206 0.88 10.87 0.25
N GLY A 207 1.47 10.52 1.40
CA GLY A 207 0.81 9.66 2.38
C GLY A 207 -0.29 10.34 3.21
N ILE A 208 -0.36 11.68 3.23
CA ILE A 208 -1.45 12.43 3.88
C ILE A 208 -2.76 12.24 3.10
N ALA A 209 -2.71 12.14 1.77
CA ALA A 209 -3.90 11.90 0.95
C ALA A 209 -4.59 10.57 1.33
N GLU A 210 -3.82 9.51 1.59
CA GLU A 210 -4.39 8.24 2.06
C GLU A 210 -4.98 8.33 3.46
N ALA A 211 -4.36 9.10 4.35
CA ALA A 211 -4.92 9.33 5.68
C ALA A 211 -6.26 10.06 5.60
N ILE A 212 -6.38 11.05 4.71
CA ILE A 212 -7.64 11.76 4.43
C ILE A 212 -8.67 10.80 3.84
N LYS A 213 -8.28 10.00 2.83
CA LYS A 213 -9.16 8.96 2.26
C LYS A 213 -9.77 8.10 3.35
N VAL A 214 -8.92 7.48 4.19
CA VAL A 214 -9.32 6.59 5.28
C VAL A 214 -10.22 7.31 6.27
N ALA A 215 -9.88 8.54 6.66
CA ALA A 215 -10.69 9.36 7.56
C ALA A 215 -12.08 9.63 6.99
N LEU A 216 -12.18 10.04 5.72
CA LEU A 216 -13.44 10.38 5.08
C LEU A 216 -14.44 9.23 5.03
N ILE A 217 -13.97 8.00 4.84
CA ILE A 217 -14.85 6.82 4.71
C ILE A 217 -15.13 6.10 6.05
N LYS A 218 -14.37 6.40 7.12
CA LYS A 218 -14.42 5.61 8.37
C LYS A 218 -14.42 6.40 9.67
N ASP A 219 -13.88 7.62 9.71
CA ASP A 219 -13.60 8.31 10.97
C ASP A 219 -13.57 9.84 10.82
N ALA A 220 -14.72 10.48 11.08
CA ALA A 220 -14.86 11.94 11.05
C ALA A 220 -13.93 12.63 12.06
N SER A 221 -13.74 12.03 13.25
CA SER A 221 -12.87 12.60 14.28
C SER A 221 -11.40 12.62 13.85
N PHE A 222 -10.98 11.61 13.07
CA PHE A 222 -9.66 11.59 12.47
C PHE A 222 -9.53 12.65 11.36
N PHE A 223 -10.58 12.87 10.56
CA PHE A 223 -10.59 13.96 9.57
C PHE A 223 -10.41 15.33 10.24
N ASP A 224 -11.16 15.60 11.31
CA ASP A 224 -11.04 16.84 12.10
C ASP A 224 -9.64 17.01 12.72
N ALA A 225 -9.02 15.92 13.16
CA ALA A 225 -7.66 15.92 13.68
C ALA A 225 -6.61 16.23 12.60
N ILE A 226 -6.78 15.69 11.38
CA ILE A 226 -5.92 16.03 10.23
C ILE A 226 -6.10 17.51 9.89
N ALA A 227 -7.33 18.00 9.81
CA ALA A 227 -7.63 19.41 9.52
C ALA A 227 -6.99 20.37 10.53
N SER A 228 -7.12 20.05 11.82
CA SER A 228 -6.49 20.82 12.90
C SER A 228 -4.96 20.80 12.84
N SER A 229 -4.37 19.71 12.36
CA SER A 229 -2.92 19.51 12.26
C SER A 229 -2.32 19.99 10.93
N ALA A 230 -3.14 20.38 9.94
CA ALA A 230 -2.69 20.72 8.60
C ALA A 230 -1.54 21.75 8.56
N PRO A 231 -1.57 22.86 9.35
CA PRO A 231 -0.44 23.80 9.37
C PRO A 231 0.87 23.18 9.88
N ALA A 232 0.80 22.24 10.82
CA ALA A 232 1.97 21.54 11.33
C ALA A 232 2.50 20.50 10.31
N LEU A 233 1.60 19.77 9.66
CA LEU A 233 1.94 18.81 8.60
C LEU A 233 2.62 19.51 7.41
N VAL A 234 2.14 20.68 6.99
CA VAL A 234 2.78 21.48 5.92
C VAL A 234 4.16 21.97 6.32
N ARG A 235 4.36 22.35 7.59
CA ARG A 235 5.68 22.74 8.14
C ARG A 235 6.59 21.55 8.47
N ARG A 236 6.20 20.34 8.05
CA ARG A 236 6.93 19.10 8.27
C ARG A 236 7.20 18.76 9.74
N ASP A 237 6.24 19.08 10.60
CA ASP A 237 6.29 18.70 12.01
C ASP A 237 6.23 17.17 12.16
N MET A 238 7.30 16.60 12.73
CA MET A 238 7.46 15.14 12.81
C MET A 238 6.51 14.51 13.83
N ASP A 239 6.11 15.22 14.87
CA ASP A 239 5.20 14.69 15.89
C ASP A 239 3.76 14.61 15.35
N ALA A 240 3.31 15.65 14.65
CA ALA A 240 2.05 15.64 13.91
C ALA A 240 2.02 14.53 12.85
N MET A 241 3.11 14.37 12.10
CA MET A 241 3.21 13.30 11.08
C MET A 241 3.17 11.91 11.69
N GLN A 242 3.89 11.67 12.80
CA GLN A 242 3.85 10.37 13.50
C GLN A 242 2.45 10.03 14.01
N GLN A 243 1.71 11.01 14.55
CA GLN A 243 0.33 10.79 15.00
C GLN A 243 -0.60 10.43 13.83
N LEU A 244 -0.47 11.15 12.70
CA LEU A 244 -1.21 10.86 11.47
C LEU A 244 -0.91 9.44 10.96
N ILE A 245 0.37 9.10 10.86
CA ILE A 245 0.81 7.77 10.37
C ILE A 245 0.29 6.67 11.29
N TYR A 246 0.42 6.84 12.62
CA TYR A 246 -0.04 5.86 13.59
C TYR A 246 -1.54 5.60 13.48
N ARG A 247 -2.36 6.66 13.47
CA ARG A 247 -3.82 6.53 13.43
C ARG A 247 -4.29 5.94 12.10
N CYS A 248 -3.71 6.37 10.98
CA CYS A 248 -4.03 5.83 9.66
C CYS A 248 -3.65 4.35 9.55
N ALA A 249 -2.44 3.96 9.98
CA ALA A 249 -2.01 2.56 10.01
C ALA A 249 -2.95 1.71 10.89
N GLN A 250 -3.35 2.23 12.06
CA GLN A 250 -4.30 1.54 12.93
C GLN A 250 -5.63 1.27 12.23
N LEU A 251 -6.25 2.29 11.63
CA LEU A 251 -7.53 2.14 10.91
C LEU A 251 -7.41 1.19 9.71
N HIS A 252 -6.29 1.24 8.99
CA HIS A 252 -6.02 0.32 7.89
C HIS A 252 -5.92 -1.13 8.38
N LEU A 253 -5.18 -1.39 9.46
CA LEU A 253 -5.05 -2.72 10.05
C LEU A 253 -6.36 -3.24 10.64
N GLU A 254 -7.14 -2.37 11.29
CA GLU A 254 -8.48 -2.70 11.79
C GLU A 254 -9.41 -3.08 10.63
N HIS A 255 -9.32 -2.40 9.49
CA HIS A 255 -10.07 -2.79 8.29
C HIS A 255 -9.67 -4.19 7.81
N ILE A 256 -8.38 -4.47 7.64
CA ILE A 256 -7.91 -5.81 7.23
C ILE A 256 -8.39 -6.88 8.21
N ALA A 257 -8.26 -6.64 9.52
CA ALA A 257 -8.59 -7.64 10.53
C ALA A 257 -10.10 -7.91 10.66
N ASN A 258 -10.93 -6.87 10.52
CA ASN A 258 -12.34 -6.91 10.93
C ASN A 258 -13.34 -6.79 9.76
N SER A 259 -12.91 -6.55 8.52
CA SER A 259 -13.83 -6.45 7.37
C SER A 259 -14.52 -7.77 7.02
N GLY A 260 -13.98 -8.90 7.47
CA GLY A 260 -14.42 -10.23 7.04
C GLY A 260 -13.83 -10.66 5.69
N ASP A 261 -13.12 -9.78 4.98
CA ASP A 261 -12.49 -10.04 3.69
C ASP A 261 -11.05 -9.49 3.60
N PRO A 262 -10.11 -9.96 4.45
CA PRO A 262 -8.72 -9.50 4.47
C PRO A 262 -7.95 -9.75 3.17
N PHE A 263 -8.48 -10.64 2.32
CA PHE A 263 -7.87 -11.07 1.06
C PHE A 263 -8.74 -10.73 -0.15
N GLU A 264 -9.73 -9.86 0.04
CA GLU A 264 -10.40 -9.20 -1.08
C GLU A 264 -11.04 -10.18 -2.07
N MET A 265 -11.69 -11.21 -1.55
CA MET A 265 -12.40 -12.25 -2.31
C MET A 265 -13.76 -11.77 -2.85
N GLY A 266 -14.36 -10.74 -2.23
CA GLY A 266 -15.56 -10.07 -2.73
C GLY A 266 -15.25 -8.86 -3.61
N SER A 267 -16.27 -8.09 -4.00
CA SER A 267 -16.13 -6.88 -4.84
C SER A 267 -16.00 -5.57 -4.04
N SER A 268 -16.39 -5.57 -2.76
CA SER A 268 -16.31 -4.40 -1.88
C SER A 268 -14.86 -3.96 -1.66
N ARG A 269 -14.55 -2.69 -1.97
CA ARG A 269 -13.23 -2.07 -1.72
C ARG A 269 -13.37 -0.67 -1.12
N PRO A 270 -13.71 -0.55 0.18
CA PRO A 270 -13.87 0.75 0.81
C PRO A 270 -12.62 1.64 0.72
N LEU A 271 -11.44 1.03 0.82
CA LEU A 271 -10.17 1.74 0.76
C LEU A 271 -9.80 2.23 -0.66
N ASP A 272 -10.61 1.94 -1.68
CA ASP A 272 -10.41 2.40 -3.05
C ASP A 272 -11.20 3.69 -3.37
N PHE A 273 -11.73 4.40 -2.36
CA PHE A 273 -12.33 5.73 -2.55
C PHE A 273 -11.37 6.67 -3.30
N GLY A 274 -11.84 7.29 -4.40
CA GLY A 274 -11.02 8.11 -5.31
C GLY A 274 -10.10 7.34 -6.27
N HIS A 275 -9.94 6.02 -6.12
CA HIS A 275 -8.86 5.29 -6.81
C HIS A 275 -9.13 4.99 -8.28
N TRP A 276 -10.40 4.91 -8.70
CA TRP A 276 -10.74 4.69 -10.12
C TRP A 276 -10.18 5.80 -11.00
N ALA A 277 -10.32 7.06 -10.56
CA ALA A 277 -9.81 8.23 -11.24
C ALA A 277 -8.30 8.36 -11.01
N ALA A 278 -7.83 8.15 -9.78
CA ALA A 278 -6.40 8.24 -9.45
C ALA A 278 -5.55 7.33 -10.33
N HIS A 279 -5.86 6.04 -10.40
CA HIS A 279 -5.11 5.07 -11.21
C HIS A 279 -5.11 5.44 -12.70
N LYS A 280 -6.25 5.93 -13.21
CA LYS A 280 -6.34 6.36 -14.60
C LYS A 280 -5.52 7.62 -14.85
N LEU A 281 -5.58 8.61 -13.96
CA LEU A 281 -4.82 9.85 -14.06
C LEU A 281 -3.32 9.63 -13.96
N GLU A 282 -2.84 8.69 -13.14
CA GLU A 282 -1.43 8.30 -13.12
C GLU A 282 -0.97 7.86 -14.51
N GLN A 283 -1.77 7.07 -15.23
CA GLN A 283 -1.47 6.66 -16.61
C GLN A 283 -1.55 7.83 -17.60
N LEU A 284 -2.64 8.61 -17.56
CA LEU A 284 -2.89 9.72 -18.49
C LEU A 284 -1.88 10.87 -18.37
N THR A 285 -1.22 10.96 -17.22
CA THR A 285 -0.19 11.97 -16.94
C THR A 285 1.24 11.42 -17.14
N ASP A 286 1.38 10.24 -17.76
CA ASP A 286 2.64 9.52 -17.92
C ASP A 286 3.42 9.41 -16.60
N TYR A 287 2.70 9.15 -15.51
CA TYR A 287 3.21 9.05 -14.14
C TYR A 287 3.94 10.29 -13.62
N SER A 288 3.67 11.47 -14.21
CA SER A 288 4.16 12.74 -13.66
C SER A 288 3.47 13.12 -12.35
N LEU A 289 2.21 12.70 -12.15
CA LEU A 289 1.55 12.69 -10.85
C LEU A 289 2.11 11.55 -9.98
N ARG A 290 2.37 11.86 -8.71
CA ARG A 290 2.60 10.83 -7.69
C ARG A 290 1.27 10.24 -7.25
N HIS A 291 1.33 9.03 -6.72
CA HIS A 291 0.14 8.31 -6.27
C HIS A 291 -0.76 9.15 -5.35
N GLY A 292 -0.22 9.71 -4.27
CA GLY A 292 -1.02 10.53 -3.35
C GLY A 292 -1.58 11.81 -3.96
N GLU A 293 -0.94 12.38 -4.99
CA GLU A 293 -1.49 13.53 -5.72
C GLU A 293 -2.68 13.11 -6.59
N ALA A 294 -2.55 11.98 -7.29
CA ALA A 294 -3.65 11.41 -8.06
C ALA A 294 -4.82 10.98 -7.15
N VAL A 295 -4.53 10.42 -5.98
CA VAL A 295 -5.54 10.08 -4.96
C VAL A 295 -6.21 11.33 -4.40
N ALA A 296 -5.48 12.41 -4.13
CA ALA A 296 -6.08 13.69 -3.73
C ALA A 296 -7.05 14.24 -4.79
N ILE A 297 -6.70 14.17 -6.07
CA ILE A 297 -7.59 14.54 -7.19
C ILE A 297 -8.81 13.61 -7.23
N GLY A 298 -8.62 12.30 -7.06
CA GLY A 298 -9.69 11.32 -7.01
C GLY A 298 -10.68 11.56 -5.86
N ILE A 299 -10.17 11.84 -4.66
CA ILE A 299 -10.97 12.22 -3.48
C ILE A 299 -11.77 13.48 -3.78
N ALA A 300 -11.13 14.51 -4.35
CA ALA A 300 -11.81 15.75 -4.69
C ALA A 300 -12.93 15.52 -5.71
N LEU A 301 -12.70 14.67 -6.72
CA LEU A 301 -13.68 14.32 -7.74
C LEU A 301 -14.87 13.57 -7.15
N ASP A 302 -14.63 12.48 -6.42
CA ASP A 302 -15.70 11.65 -5.85
C ASP A 302 -16.46 12.38 -4.74
N SER A 303 -15.80 13.27 -3.98
CA SER A 303 -16.46 14.13 -2.99
C SER A 303 -17.34 15.19 -3.64
N THR A 304 -16.88 15.79 -4.74
CA THR A 304 -17.69 16.76 -5.51
C THR A 304 -18.88 16.08 -6.17
N TYR A 305 -18.69 14.87 -6.69
CA TYR A 305 -19.79 14.03 -7.18
C TYR A 305 -20.80 13.68 -6.07
N SER A 306 -20.33 13.31 -4.88
CA SER A 306 -21.18 13.04 -3.71
C SER A 306 -21.99 14.28 -3.28
N TYR A 307 -21.41 15.48 -3.37
CA TYR A 307 -22.12 16.75 -3.15
C TYR A 307 -23.20 17.00 -4.20
N LEU A 308 -22.91 16.79 -5.48
CA LEU A 308 -23.89 16.97 -6.57
C LEU A 308 -25.07 15.99 -6.47
N LEU A 309 -24.84 14.79 -5.92
CA LEU A 309 -25.91 13.84 -5.58
C LEU A 309 -26.73 14.23 -4.35
N GLY A 310 -26.32 15.28 -3.61
CA GLY A 310 -26.95 15.68 -2.35
C GLY A 310 -26.61 14.78 -1.17
N LEU A 311 -25.58 13.93 -1.29
CA LEU A 311 -25.11 13.06 -0.20
C LEU A 311 -24.26 13.84 0.81
N LEU A 312 -23.52 14.85 0.35
CA LEU A 312 -22.78 15.76 1.22
C LEU A 312 -23.45 17.13 1.26
N SER A 313 -23.40 17.78 2.43
CA SER A 313 -23.71 19.21 2.51
C SER A 313 -22.63 20.04 1.82
N ARG A 314 -22.98 21.27 1.41
CA ARG A 314 -22.01 22.23 0.86
C ARG A 314 -20.85 22.49 1.83
N GLY A 315 -21.12 22.51 3.13
CA GLY A 315 -20.12 22.73 4.17
C GLY A 315 -19.08 21.61 4.24
N GLU A 316 -19.55 20.35 4.32
CA GLU A 316 -18.67 19.18 4.36
C GLU A 316 -17.84 19.07 3.09
N TRP A 317 -18.45 19.23 1.92
CA TRP A 317 -17.74 19.23 0.65
C TRP A 317 -16.64 20.29 0.60
N GLN A 318 -16.94 21.52 1.02
CA GLN A 318 -15.97 22.62 1.04
C GLN A 318 -14.81 22.33 2.00
N GLN A 319 -15.09 21.77 3.18
CA GLN A 319 -14.05 21.37 4.14
C GLN A 319 -13.06 20.36 3.57
N ILE A 320 -13.54 19.41 2.76
CA ILE A 320 -12.67 18.41 2.11
C ILE A 320 -11.71 19.09 1.13
N LEU A 321 -12.24 19.92 0.23
CA LEU A 321 -11.42 20.59 -0.79
C LEU A 321 -10.43 21.57 -0.16
N ASP A 322 -10.90 22.39 0.79
CA ASP A 322 -10.07 23.37 1.51
C ASP A 322 -8.93 22.68 2.26
N LEU A 323 -9.18 21.52 2.89
CA LEU A 323 -8.14 20.77 3.57
C LEU A 323 -7.06 20.25 2.60
N LEU A 324 -7.46 19.64 1.49
CA LEU A 324 -6.50 19.12 0.51
C LEU A 324 -5.64 20.25 -0.07
N GLU A 325 -6.23 21.40 -0.37
CA GLU A 325 -5.49 22.58 -0.86
C GLU A 325 -4.60 23.20 0.22
N ALA A 326 -5.09 23.31 1.46
CA ALA A 326 -4.29 23.80 2.59
C ALA A 326 -3.07 22.91 2.85
N LEU A 327 -3.17 21.62 2.55
CA LEU A 327 -2.05 20.68 2.60
C LEU A 327 -1.13 20.78 1.38
N GLY A 328 -1.52 21.49 0.33
CA GLY A 328 -0.69 21.75 -0.85
C GLY A 328 -0.93 20.81 -2.03
N PHE A 329 -2.10 20.19 -2.12
CA PHE A 329 -2.50 19.41 -3.30
C PHE A 329 -3.14 20.29 -4.38
N ALA A 330 -2.85 19.98 -5.64
CA ALA A 330 -3.64 20.46 -6.78
C ALA A 330 -4.78 19.48 -7.01
N LEU A 331 -6.03 19.97 -7.09
CA LEU A 331 -7.22 19.14 -7.20
C LEU A 331 -7.74 18.97 -8.63
N TYR A 332 -6.98 19.49 -9.61
CA TYR A 332 -7.33 19.43 -11.02
C TYR A 332 -6.10 19.25 -11.89
N VAL A 333 -6.23 18.46 -12.94
CA VAL A 333 -5.31 18.39 -14.07
C VAL A 333 -6.08 18.39 -15.40
N PRO A 334 -5.52 18.95 -16.49
CA PRO A 334 -6.20 19.01 -17.78
C PRO A 334 -6.68 17.65 -18.31
N GLN A 335 -5.95 16.57 -17.99
CA GLN A 335 -6.27 15.18 -18.35
C GLN A 335 -7.64 14.74 -17.84
N MET A 336 -8.19 15.37 -16.79
CA MET A 336 -9.54 15.05 -16.31
C MET A 336 -10.63 15.33 -17.35
N ARG A 337 -10.39 16.24 -18.31
CA ARG A 337 -11.35 16.54 -19.39
C ARG A 337 -11.26 15.60 -20.58
N GLN A 338 -10.36 14.61 -20.55
CA GLN A 338 -10.24 13.64 -21.63
C GLN A 338 -11.30 12.56 -21.49
N ASP A 339 -11.97 12.21 -22.59
CA ASP A 339 -13.01 11.17 -22.62
C ASP A 339 -12.51 9.81 -22.08
N CYS A 340 -11.20 9.54 -22.20
CA CYS A 340 -10.57 8.32 -21.73
C CYS A 340 -10.50 8.21 -20.19
N LEU A 341 -10.75 9.28 -19.42
CA LEU A 341 -10.82 9.19 -17.96
C LEU A 341 -11.88 8.17 -17.53
N PHE A 342 -13.07 8.22 -18.14
CA PHE A 342 -14.19 7.34 -17.79
C PHE A 342 -13.96 5.87 -18.17
N GLN A 343 -12.97 5.57 -19.02
CA GLN A 343 -12.52 4.19 -19.20
C GLN A 343 -11.97 3.61 -17.88
N GLY A 344 -11.45 4.46 -16.99
CA GLY A 344 -11.05 4.07 -15.64
C GLY A 344 -12.17 3.44 -14.82
N LEU A 345 -13.44 3.87 -14.98
CA LEU A 345 -14.60 3.22 -14.35
C LEU A 345 -14.79 1.79 -14.87
N THR A 346 -14.56 1.57 -16.16
CA THR A 346 -14.70 0.25 -16.78
C THR A 346 -13.58 -0.68 -16.32
N GLU A 347 -12.34 -0.19 -16.35
CA GLU A 347 -11.16 -0.92 -15.85
C GLU A 347 -11.32 -1.27 -14.36
N PHE A 348 -11.85 -0.35 -13.56
CA PHE A 348 -12.12 -0.57 -12.14
C PHE A 348 -13.21 -1.63 -11.93
N ARG A 349 -14.30 -1.59 -12.69
CA ARG A 349 -15.33 -2.65 -12.67
C ARG A 349 -14.76 -4.02 -13.04
N GLU A 350 -13.92 -4.10 -14.07
CA GLU A 350 -13.25 -5.35 -14.45
C GLU A 350 -12.35 -5.87 -13.33
N HIS A 351 -11.63 -4.97 -12.66
CA HIS A 351 -10.78 -5.31 -11.52
C HIS A 351 -11.55 -5.90 -10.34
N LEU A 352 -12.77 -5.43 -10.09
CA LEU A 352 -13.63 -5.87 -8.97
C LEU A 352 -14.52 -7.08 -9.26
N GLY A 353 -14.36 -7.71 -10.42
CA GLY A 353 -15.11 -8.92 -10.77
C GLY A 353 -16.39 -8.69 -11.58
N GLY A 354 -16.56 -7.52 -12.19
CA GLY A 354 -17.56 -7.25 -13.23
C GLY A 354 -18.76 -6.40 -12.80
N GLU A 355 -19.02 -6.26 -11.50
CA GLU A 355 -19.95 -5.28 -10.95
C GLU A 355 -19.19 -4.03 -10.51
N LEU A 356 -19.65 -2.85 -10.92
CA LEU A 356 -19.04 -1.60 -10.46
C LEU A 356 -19.35 -1.50 -8.95
N THR A 357 -18.33 -1.31 -8.12
CA THR A 357 -18.52 -1.10 -6.68
C THR A 357 -17.64 0.07 -6.28
N LEU A 358 -18.21 1.26 -6.33
CA LEU A 358 -17.51 2.50 -5.99
C LEU A 358 -17.86 2.93 -4.58
N MET A 359 -16.85 3.31 -3.82
CA MET A 359 -17.05 4.00 -2.56
C MET A 359 -17.30 5.48 -2.82
N LEU A 360 -18.38 6.04 -2.28
CA LEU A 360 -18.69 7.47 -2.22
C LEU A 360 -18.90 7.90 -0.77
N LEU A 361 -19.20 9.16 -0.51
CA LEU A 361 -19.43 9.68 0.83
C LEU A 361 -20.92 9.95 1.07
N GLN A 362 -21.44 9.46 2.20
CA GLN A 362 -22.76 9.81 2.73
C GLN A 362 -22.68 10.90 3.82
N ALA A 363 -21.54 10.99 4.49
CA ALA A 363 -21.17 12.04 5.43
C ALA A 363 -19.65 11.98 5.65
N LEU A 364 -19.06 12.97 6.33
CA LEU A 364 -17.69 12.82 6.81
C LEU A 364 -17.58 11.62 7.75
N GLY A 365 -16.60 10.75 7.51
CA GLY A 365 -16.42 9.52 8.27
C GLY A 365 -17.32 8.36 7.88
N GLN A 366 -18.17 8.52 6.86
CA GLN A 366 -19.13 7.51 6.46
C GLN A 366 -19.19 7.36 4.93
N GLY A 367 -18.63 6.25 4.45
CA GLY A 367 -18.74 5.85 3.05
C GLY A 367 -20.02 5.08 2.72
N ILE A 368 -20.40 5.08 1.43
CA ILE A 368 -21.47 4.26 0.85
C ILE A 368 -20.99 3.63 -0.46
N GLU A 369 -21.30 2.35 -0.67
CA GLU A 369 -21.04 1.68 -1.94
C GLU A 369 -22.17 1.92 -2.93
N VAL A 370 -21.81 2.26 -4.17
CA VAL A 370 -22.74 2.43 -5.28
C VAL A 370 -22.33 1.57 -6.46
N HIS A 371 -23.32 1.14 -7.23
CA HIS A 371 -23.15 0.23 -8.37
C HIS A 371 -23.44 0.86 -9.73
N GLU A 372 -23.83 2.13 -9.71
CA GLU A 372 -24.10 2.94 -10.89
C GLU A 372 -23.67 4.37 -10.62
N VAL A 373 -23.29 5.07 -11.69
CA VAL A 373 -22.89 6.48 -11.65
C VAL A 373 -23.38 7.19 -12.89
N ASP A 374 -23.59 8.50 -12.78
CA ASP A 374 -23.94 9.38 -13.89
C ASP A 374 -22.69 10.10 -14.42
N PRO A 375 -22.20 9.76 -15.63
CA PRO A 375 -21.05 10.43 -16.24
C PRO A 375 -21.27 11.93 -16.47
N LEU A 376 -22.52 12.39 -16.64
CA LEU A 376 -22.82 13.82 -16.82
C LEU A 376 -22.54 14.60 -15.53
N LEU A 377 -22.98 14.08 -14.39
CA LEU A 377 -22.68 14.67 -13.07
C LEU A 377 -21.18 14.64 -12.75
N TYR A 378 -20.45 13.60 -13.15
CA TYR A 378 -18.99 13.64 -13.08
C TYR A 378 -18.38 14.72 -13.99
N GLY A 379 -18.94 14.93 -15.18
CA GLY A 379 -18.55 16.05 -16.05
C GLY A 379 -18.73 17.42 -15.37
N GLU A 380 -19.84 17.61 -14.66
CA GLU A 380 -20.08 18.80 -13.83
C GLU A 380 -19.08 18.91 -12.68
N ALA A 381 -18.79 17.81 -11.98
CA ALA A 381 -17.79 17.79 -10.91
C ALA A 381 -16.39 18.19 -11.42
N ILE A 382 -15.99 17.70 -12.60
CA ILE A 382 -14.73 18.08 -13.26
C ILE A 382 -14.72 19.56 -13.62
N ALA A 383 -15.84 20.12 -14.08
CA ALA A 383 -15.95 21.55 -14.39
C ALA A 383 -15.79 22.41 -13.14
N ILE A 384 -16.44 22.04 -12.03
CA ILE A 384 -16.32 22.74 -10.74
C ILE A 384 -14.86 22.74 -10.24
N LEU A 385 -14.18 21.58 -10.27
CA LEU A 385 -12.77 21.50 -9.86
C LEU A 385 -11.84 22.30 -10.79
N ALA A 386 -12.14 22.33 -12.10
CA ALA A 386 -11.38 23.12 -13.05
C ALA A 386 -11.52 24.62 -12.81
N ASP A 387 -12.72 25.11 -12.51
CA ASP A 387 -12.96 26.52 -12.22
C ASP A 387 -12.32 26.93 -10.88
N ARG A 388 -12.44 26.08 -9.86
CA ARG A 388 -11.76 26.26 -8.56
C ARG A 388 -10.24 26.39 -8.71
N SER A 389 -9.62 25.62 -9.62
CA SER A 389 -8.16 25.66 -9.85
C SER A 389 -7.64 26.97 -10.46
N ARG A 390 -8.54 27.87 -10.89
CA ARG A 390 -8.21 29.17 -11.50
C ARG A 390 -8.34 30.34 -10.53
N GLU A 391 -8.97 30.12 -9.37
CA GLU A 391 -9.07 31.08 -8.27
C GLU A 391 -7.77 31.09 -7.46
#